data_AF-A0A502KV15-F1
#
_entry.id   AF-A0A502KV15-F1
#
_cell.length_a   1.000
_cell.length_b   1.000
_cell.length_c   1.000
_cell.angle_alpha   90.00
_cell.angle_beta   90.00
_cell.angle_gamma   90.00
#
_symmetry.space_group_name_H-M   'P 1'
#
loop_
_entity.id
_entity.type
_entity.pdbx_description
1 polymer ?
#
loop_
_entity_poly.entity_id
_entity_poly.type
_entity_poly.pdbx_seq_one_letter_code
_entity_poly.pdbx_strand_id
1 'polypeptide(L)'
;MRKGNFEEGYNSVDVGLNEQFELIEKLNQSHKVKYSIKLLCGVFGVHRSSYKYWALLDNSLSTEELTQRAEVKAAHELGGGSADARAVADIVTQNGINLSRYHATKFMKGLGLVSCQLPQHAYKKASKEHVAIPNLLERQFSVTAPNQVWCGDVTYIWTGNRWAYLAVVIDLFARKPIGWAMSHSPDSELTVKALTMAYELRERPENLMFHSDQGSHYTSCLIKETKGESRSKTTTATLSFFVRKQSLTSLVPRRLGTFILR
;
A
#
# COMPACT_ATOMS: atom_id res chain seq x y z
N MET A 1 36.22 44.63 -44.49
CA MET A 1 36.24 44.66 -43.01
C MET A 1 35.18 43.71 -42.49
N ARG A 2 35.59 42.58 -41.91
CA ARG A 2 34.67 41.52 -41.43
C ARG A 2 34.03 41.97 -40.12
N LYS A 3 32.71 41.83 -40.03
CA LYS A 3 31.94 41.91 -38.78
C LYS A 3 32.46 40.82 -37.85
N GLY A 4 32.95 41.21 -36.68
CA GLY A 4 33.32 40.28 -35.62
C GLY A 4 32.06 39.71 -34.99
N ASN A 5 31.86 38.41 -35.16
CA ASN A 5 30.91 37.63 -34.37
C ASN A 5 31.43 37.58 -32.93
N PHE A 6 30.70 38.16 -31.99
CA PHE A 6 30.87 37.86 -30.57
C PHE A 6 30.15 36.53 -30.29
N GLU A 7 30.90 35.44 -30.39
CA GLU A 7 30.51 34.17 -29.77
C GLU A 7 30.89 34.17 -28.28
N GLU A 8 30.00 33.54 -27.50
CA GLU A 8 30.14 32.99 -26.13
C GLU A 8 29.13 33.58 -25.13
N GLY A 9 28.01 32.87 -25.01
CA GLY A 9 26.91 33.12 -24.08
C GLY A 9 27.23 32.73 -22.64
N TYR A 10 28.22 33.36 -22.03
CA TYR A 10 28.41 33.33 -20.59
C TYR A 10 27.69 34.52 -19.96
N ASN A 11 26.46 34.31 -19.47
CA ASN A 11 25.84 35.23 -18.53
C ASN A 11 26.55 35.10 -17.18
N SER A 12 26.92 36.22 -16.54
CA SER A 12 27.81 36.21 -15.37
C SER A 12 27.21 35.58 -14.10
N VAL A 13 25.98 35.08 -14.17
CA VAL A 13 25.27 34.42 -13.07
C VAL A 13 24.49 33.24 -13.64
N ASP A 14 25.04 32.03 -13.47
CA ASP A 14 24.48 30.76 -13.95
C ASP A 14 23.34 30.27 -13.03
N VAL A 15 22.40 31.16 -12.72
CA VAL A 15 21.21 30.92 -11.89
C VAL A 15 19.95 30.97 -12.74
N GLY A 16 18.90 30.25 -12.33
CA GLY A 16 17.66 30.16 -13.10
C GLY A 16 17.00 31.53 -13.32
N LEU A 17 16.22 31.68 -14.39
CA LEU A 17 15.63 32.98 -14.80
C LEU A 17 14.82 33.66 -13.67
N ASN A 18 14.08 32.87 -12.87
CA ASN A 18 13.35 33.39 -11.71
C ASN A 18 14.30 33.89 -10.59
N GLU A 19 15.40 33.19 -10.34
CA GLU A 19 16.40 33.62 -9.35
C GLU A 19 17.11 34.89 -9.81
N GLN A 20 17.40 35.02 -11.11
CA GLN A 20 17.91 36.27 -11.68
C GLN A 20 16.94 37.43 -11.45
N PHE A 21 15.63 37.22 -11.64
CA PHE A 21 14.63 38.25 -11.37
C PHE A 21 14.52 38.59 -9.88
N GLU A 22 14.56 37.61 -8.98
CA GLU A 22 14.60 37.86 -7.53
C GLU A 22 15.84 38.65 -7.10
N LEU A 23 17.00 38.36 -7.67
CA LEU A 23 18.25 39.10 -7.39
C LEU A 23 18.16 40.55 -7.90
N ILE A 24 17.63 40.75 -9.11
CA ILE A 24 17.37 42.08 -9.66
C ILE A 24 16.43 42.86 -8.74
N GLU A 25 15.36 42.24 -8.25
CA GLU A 25 14.41 42.87 -7.34
C GLU A 25 15.07 43.26 -6.02
N LYS A 26 15.82 42.35 -5.38
CA LYS A 26 16.54 42.61 -4.13
C LYS A 26 17.56 43.76 -4.29
N LEU A 27 18.37 43.74 -5.35
CA LEU A 27 19.36 44.79 -5.61
C LEU A 27 18.71 46.16 -5.89
N ASN A 28 17.59 46.16 -6.62
CA ASN A 28 16.80 47.36 -6.88
C ASN A 28 16.17 47.92 -5.59
N GLN A 29 15.70 47.07 -4.68
CA GLN A 29 15.14 47.49 -3.40
C GLN A 29 16.22 48.04 -2.44
N SER A 30 17.37 47.36 -2.32
CA SER A 30 18.46 47.78 -1.41
C SER A 30 19.19 49.05 -1.87
N HIS A 31 19.27 49.29 -3.17
CA HIS A 31 20.06 50.39 -3.74
C HIS A 31 19.35 51.13 -4.88
N LYS A 32 18.07 51.45 -4.66
CA LYS A 32 17.18 52.09 -5.65
C LYS A 32 17.71 53.39 -6.26
N VAL A 33 18.49 54.15 -5.49
CA VAL A 33 19.10 55.42 -5.94
C VAL A 33 20.32 55.17 -6.86
N LYS A 34 21.01 54.04 -6.70
CA LYS A 34 22.28 53.75 -7.37
C LYS A 34 22.12 52.86 -8.60
N TYR A 35 21.17 51.94 -8.60
CA TYR A 35 20.98 50.98 -9.69
C TYR A 35 19.57 51.05 -10.26
N SER A 36 19.46 51.41 -11.55
CA SER A 36 18.19 51.36 -12.26
C SER A 36 17.88 49.93 -12.73
N ILE A 37 16.60 49.57 -12.81
CA ILE A 37 16.16 48.27 -13.37
C ILE A 37 16.74 48.03 -14.78
N LYS A 38 16.88 49.08 -15.60
CA LYS A 38 17.48 48.96 -16.93
C LYS A 38 18.94 48.51 -16.87
N LEU A 39 19.70 49.06 -15.92
CA LEU A 39 21.10 48.68 -15.69
C LEU A 39 21.18 47.23 -15.22
N LEU A 40 20.39 46.86 -14.20
CA LEU A 40 20.39 45.51 -13.63
C LEU A 40 20.00 44.46 -14.67
N CYS A 41 18.91 44.66 -15.42
CA CYS A 41 18.53 43.77 -16.52
C CYS A 41 19.65 43.61 -17.56
N GLY A 42 20.39 44.69 -17.86
CA GLY A 42 21.54 44.63 -18.77
C GLY A 42 22.72 43.83 -18.21
N VAL A 43 23.03 43.97 -16.92
CA VAL A 43 24.12 43.23 -16.24
C VAL A 43 23.82 41.73 -16.20
N PHE A 44 22.58 41.35 -15.92
CA PHE A 44 22.16 39.94 -15.86
C PHE A 44 21.79 39.36 -17.25
N GLY A 45 21.85 40.15 -18.31
CA GLY A 45 21.53 39.70 -19.67
C GLY A 45 20.05 39.33 -19.87
N VAL A 46 19.13 39.92 -19.10
CA VAL A 46 17.68 39.62 -19.13
C VAL A 46 16.89 40.75 -19.77
N HIS A 47 15.84 40.41 -20.51
CA HIS A 47 15.01 41.41 -21.17
C HIS A 47 14.08 42.12 -20.16
N ARG A 48 13.98 43.46 -20.26
CA ARG A 48 13.19 44.29 -19.32
C ARG A 48 11.70 43.92 -19.29
N SER A 49 11.13 43.51 -20.42
CA SER A 49 9.73 43.08 -20.47
C SER A 49 9.49 41.80 -19.66
N SER A 50 10.44 40.87 -19.67
CA SER A 50 10.34 39.62 -18.93
C SER A 50 10.38 39.86 -17.42
N TYR A 51 11.28 40.72 -16.94
CA TYR A 51 11.30 41.14 -15.54
C TYR A 51 10.00 41.85 -15.13
N LYS A 52 9.48 42.77 -15.97
CA LYS A 52 8.20 43.45 -15.67
C LYS A 52 7.04 42.48 -15.60
N TYR A 53 6.97 41.51 -16.51
CA TYR A 53 5.93 40.48 -16.49
C TYR A 53 6.02 39.65 -15.20
N TRP A 54 7.23 39.22 -14.84
CA TRP A 54 7.48 38.50 -13.59
C TRP A 54 7.13 39.32 -12.35
N ALA A 55 7.46 40.61 -12.30
CA ALA A 55 7.17 41.48 -11.16
C ALA A 55 5.66 41.79 -11.01
N LEU A 56 4.89 41.62 -12.09
CA LEU A 56 3.43 41.76 -12.10
C LEU A 56 2.70 40.45 -11.81
N LEU A 57 3.40 39.31 -11.80
CA LEU A 57 2.79 38.05 -11.40
C LEU A 57 2.47 38.13 -9.90
N ASP A 58 1.19 38.07 -9.58
CA ASP A 58 0.75 37.80 -8.23
C ASP A 58 1.13 36.36 -7.88
N ASN A 59 2.06 36.21 -6.93
CA ASN A 59 2.46 34.91 -6.38
C ASN A 59 1.51 34.45 -5.26
N SER A 60 0.39 35.15 -5.03
CA SER A 60 -0.64 34.69 -4.11
C SER A 60 -1.20 33.34 -4.56
N LEU A 61 -1.39 32.44 -3.59
CA LEU A 61 -1.97 31.13 -3.87
C LEU A 61 -3.43 31.34 -4.29
N SER A 62 -3.81 30.79 -5.44
CA SER A 62 -5.21 30.79 -5.84
C SER A 62 -6.05 30.03 -4.80
N THR A 63 -7.31 30.39 -4.65
CA THR A 63 -8.26 29.66 -3.79
C THR A 63 -8.30 28.18 -4.16
N GLU A 64 -8.23 27.86 -5.46
CA GLU A 64 -8.18 26.50 -5.97
C GLU A 64 -6.92 25.75 -5.51
N GLU A 65 -5.74 26.38 -5.61
CA GLU A 65 -4.48 25.80 -5.13
C GLU A 65 -4.48 25.56 -3.61
N LEU A 66 -5.15 26.43 -2.84
CA LEU A 66 -5.31 26.24 -1.39
C LEU A 66 -6.16 25.01 -1.08
N THR A 67 -7.31 24.85 -1.77
CA THR A 67 -8.13 23.64 -1.65
C THR A 67 -7.37 22.38 -2.05
N GLN A 68 -6.62 22.41 -3.15
CA GLN A 68 -5.80 21.26 -3.59
C GLN A 68 -4.75 20.88 -2.55
N ARG A 69 -4.06 21.86 -1.95
CA ARG A 69 -3.08 21.61 -0.89
C ARG A 69 -3.72 21.05 0.38
N ALA A 70 -4.90 21.55 0.76
CA ALA A 70 -5.65 21.02 1.90
C ALA A 70 -6.06 19.56 1.68
N GLU A 71 -6.56 19.24 0.48
CA GLU A 71 -6.99 17.88 0.14
C GLU A 71 -5.80 16.90 0.06
N VAL A 72 -4.67 17.34 -0.49
CA VAL A 72 -3.41 16.56 -0.48
C VAL A 72 -2.98 16.22 0.95
N LYS A 73 -3.10 17.18 1.88
CA LYS A 73 -2.76 16.95 3.28
C LYS A 73 -3.71 15.94 3.94
N ALA A 74 -5.02 16.10 3.73
CA ALA A 74 -6.03 15.17 4.23
C ALA A 74 -5.83 13.75 3.68
N ALA A 75 -5.55 13.61 2.39
CA ALA A 75 -5.29 12.32 1.75
C ALA A 75 -4.02 11.63 2.31
N HIS A 76 -2.96 12.40 2.62
CA HIS A 76 -1.74 11.85 3.24
C HIS A 76 -1.99 11.38 4.68
N GLU A 77 -2.73 12.17 5.47
CA GLU A 77 -3.12 11.82 6.84
C GLU A 77 -4.01 10.57 6.87
N LEU A 78 -4.95 10.43 5.93
CA LEU A 78 -5.78 9.23 5.77
C LEU A 78 -4.94 7.99 5.45
N GLY A 79 -3.83 8.15 4.73
CA GLY A 79 -2.84 7.10 4.47
C GLY A 79 -1.89 6.81 5.63
N GLY A 80 -2.09 7.41 6.81
CA GLY A 80 -1.26 7.20 8.00
C GLY A 80 0.21 7.56 7.78
N GLY A 81 0.51 8.48 6.87
CA GLY A 81 1.88 8.88 6.54
C GLY A 81 2.60 8.03 5.49
N SER A 82 1.94 6.98 4.99
CA SER A 82 2.53 6.02 4.03
C SER A 82 2.11 6.24 2.58
N ALA A 83 1.15 7.15 2.34
CA ALA A 83 0.64 7.45 1.02
C ALA A 83 1.68 8.21 0.18
N ASP A 84 2.05 7.60 -0.95
CA ASP A 84 2.92 8.23 -1.94
C ASP A 84 2.14 9.17 -2.87
N ALA A 85 2.87 9.89 -3.73
CA ALA A 85 2.25 10.85 -4.65
C ALA A 85 1.25 10.23 -5.63
N ARG A 86 1.33 8.91 -5.88
CA ARG A 86 0.34 8.22 -6.71
C ARG A 86 -0.93 7.97 -5.91
N ALA A 87 -0.81 7.39 -4.71
CA ALA A 87 -1.95 7.16 -3.83
C ALA A 87 -2.69 8.45 -3.49
N VAL A 88 -1.95 9.52 -3.17
CA VAL A 88 -2.52 10.85 -2.92
C VAL A 88 -3.27 11.38 -4.14
N ALA A 89 -2.67 11.30 -5.34
CA ALA A 89 -3.34 11.74 -6.57
C ALA A 89 -4.65 10.97 -6.84
N ASP A 90 -4.63 9.65 -6.64
CA ASP A 90 -5.81 8.80 -6.85
C ASP A 90 -6.92 9.12 -5.83
N ILE A 91 -6.57 9.33 -4.56
CA ILE A 91 -7.53 9.70 -3.50
C ILE A 91 -8.16 11.07 -3.79
N VAL A 92 -7.33 12.08 -4.07
CA VAL A 92 -7.81 13.45 -4.35
C VAL A 92 -8.69 13.47 -5.60
N THR A 93 -8.32 12.70 -6.63
CA THR A 93 -9.13 12.57 -7.85
C THR A 93 -10.46 11.86 -7.60
N GLN A 94 -10.49 10.86 -6.71
CA GLN A 94 -11.73 10.21 -6.27
C GLN A 94 -12.64 11.18 -5.50
N ASN A 95 -12.07 12.18 -4.82
CA ASN A 95 -12.81 13.22 -4.10
C ASN A 95 -13.28 14.37 -5.02
N GLY A 96 -13.13 14.23 -6.35
CA GLY A 96 -13.67 15.16 -7.35
C GLY A 96 -12.71 16.25 -7.80
N ILE A 97 -11.49 16.30 -7.27
CA ILE A 97 -10.46 17.25 -7.67
C ILE A 97 -9.45 16.54 -8.58
N ASN A 98 -9.49 16.82 -9.87
CA ASN A 98 -8.57 16.18 -10.82
C ASN A 98 -7.12 16.59 -10.52
N LEU A 99 -6.34 15.66 -9.95
CA LEU A 99 -4.98 15.93 -9.52
C LEU A 99 -4.02 14.96 -10.20
N SER A 100 -3.13 15.49 -11.03
CA SER A 100 -2.06 14.68 -11.63
C SER A 100 -1.01 14.28 -10.59
N ARG A 101 -0.34 13.14 -10.82
CA ARG A 101 0.80 12.70 -10.00
C ARG A 101 1.91 13.77 -9.90
N TYR A 102 2.13 14.55 -10.97
CA TYR A 102 3.11 15.63 -10.98
C TYR A 102 2.72 16.74 -9.99
N HIS A 103 1.46 17.18 -10.01
CA HIS A 103 0.95 18.18 -9.07
C HIS A 103 0.95 17.66 -7.64
N ALA A 104 0.52 16.41 -7.41
CA ALA A 104 0.60 15.77 -6.10
C ALA A 104 2.04 15.76 -5.57
N THR A 105 3.03 15.42 -6.40
CA THR A 105 4.45 15.44 -6.01
C THR A 105 4.92 16.86 -5.65
N LYS A 106 4.53 17.87 -6.44
CA LYS A 106 4.87 19.28 -6.18
C LYS A 106 4.27 19.76 -4.86
N PHE A 107 3.00 19.46 -4.61
CA PHE A 107 2.31 19.84 -3.38
C PHE A 107 2.86 19.10 -2.16
N MET A 108 3.09 17.78 -2.25
CA MET A 108 3.71 17.03 -1.16
C MET A 108 5.09 17.59 -0.78
N LYS A 109 5.95 17.90 -1.77
CA LYS A 109 7.24 18.55 -1.52
C LYS A 109 7.08 19.92 -0.87
N GLY A 110 6.17 20.76 -1.38
CA GLY A 110 5.91 22.09 -0.83
C GLY A 110 5.34 22.07 0.59
N LEU A 111 4.65 20.99 0.97
CA LEU A 111 4.07 20.77 2.30
C LEU A 111 5.01 19.99 3.24
N GLY A 112 6.18 19.56 2.78
CA GLY A 112 7.09 18.72 3.57
C GLY A 112 6.57 17.30 3.85
N LEU A 113 5.60 16.83 3.05
CA LEU A 113 5.01 15.51 3.19
C LEU A 113 5.90 14.45 2.55
N VAL A 114 6.42 13.53 3.37
CA VAL A 114 7.22 12.40 2.92
C VAL A 114 6.41 11.12 3.09
N SER A 115 6.47 10.24 2.10
CA SER A 115 5.88 8.91 2.19
C SER A 115 6.84 7.98 2.93
N CYS A 116 6.50 7.60 4.15
CA CYS A 116 7.28 6.62 4.91
C CYS A 116 6.71 5.21 4.66
N GLN A 117 7.17 4.56 3.59
CA GLN A 117 6.86 3.14 3.42
C GLN A 117 7.73 2.31 4.37
N LEU A 118 7.09 1.44 5.17
CA LEU A 118 7.79 0.50 6.01
C LEU A 118 8.65 -0.43 5.12
N PRO A 119 9.96 -0.57 5.38
CA PRO A 119 10.79 -1.50 4.64
C PRO A 119 10.22 -2.92 4.77
N GLN A 120 10.17 -3.65 3.66
CA GLN A 120 9.62 -5.00 3.63
C GLN A 120 10.45 -5.90 4.56
N HIS A 121 9.83 -6.41 5.63
CA HIS A 121 10.51 -7.25 6.60
C HIS A 121 10.97 -8.56 5.92
N ALA A 122 12.28 -8.74 5.76
CA ALA A 122 12.86 -9.97 5.24
C ALA A 122 12.66 -11.10 6.26
N TYR A 123 11.62 -11.91 6.07
CA TYR A 123 11.42 -13.10 6.89
C TYR A 123 12.62 -14.05 6.75
N LYS A 124 13.28 -14.37 7.86
CA LYS A 124 14.29 -15.45 7.89
C LYS A 124 13.64 -16.74 7.40
N LYS A 125 14.23 -17.40 6.40
CA LYS A 125 13.78 -18.72 5.94
C LYS A 125 13.87 -19.69 7.13
N ALA A 126 12.74 -20.15 7.64
CA ALA A 126 12.70 -21.25 8.61
C ALA A 126 13.15 -22.52 7.89
N SER A 127 14.34 -23.02 8.23
CA SER A 127 14.96 -24.20 7.62
C SER A 127 14.64 -25.52 8.34
N LYS A 128 13.86 -25.46 9.42
CA LYS A 128 13.49 -26.65 10.21
C LYS A 128 12.01 -26.94 10.08
N GLU A 129 11.70 -28.05 9.42
CA GLU A 129 10.38 -28.66 9.49
C GLU A 129 10.15 -29.20 10.91
N HIS A 130 8.97 -28.96 11.47
CA HIS A 130 8.58 -29.58 12.73
C HIS A 130 8.32 -31.08 12.49
N VAL A 131 9.14 -31.92 13.14
CA VAL A 131 9.24 -33.39 13.00
C VAL A 131 7.93 -34.16 13.32
N ALA A 132 6.88 -33.51 13.80
CA ALA A 132 5.72 -34.20 14.37
C ALA A 132 4.71 -34.72 13.32
N ILE A 133 4.58 -34.10 12.14
CA ILE A 133 3.57 -34.48 11.12
C ILE A 133 4.12 -34.20 9.71
N PRO A 134 4.17 -35.20 8.80
CA PRO A 134 4.73 -35.02 7.46
C PRO A 134 3.86 -34.08 6.61
N ASN A 135 4.51 -33.16 5.88
CA ASN A 135 3.83 -32.25 4.96
C ASN A 135 3.46 -32.95 3.65
N LEU A 136 2.32 -33.66 3.64
CA LEU A 136 1.86 -34.40 2.46
C LEU A 136 1.46 -33.53 1.25
N LEU A 137 1.24 -32.22 1.42
CA LEU A 137 0.80 -31.37 0.31
C LEU A 137 1.97 -31.00 -0.62
N GLU A 138 3.22 -31.03 -0.16
CA GLU A 138 4.45 -30.77 -0.95
C GLU A 138 4.36 -29.59 -1.95
N ARG A 139 3.58 -28.54 -1.64
CA ARG A 139 3.27 -27.40 -2.54
C ARG A 139 2.51 -27.75 -3.82
N GLN A 140 1.86 -28.90 -3.87
CA GLN A 140 0.92 -29.28 -4.93
C GLN A 140 -0.45 -28.60 -4.66
N PHE A 141 -0.58 -27.35 -5.08
CA PHE A 141 -1.84 -26.59 -4.99
C PHE A 141 -2.80 -26.82 -6.17
N SER A 142 -2.42 -27.73 -7.09
CA SER A 142 -3.20 -28.11 -8.26
C SER A 142 -4.12 -29.27 -7.92
N VAL A 143 -5.26 -28.93 -7.33
CA VAL A 143 -6.32 -29.88 -6.96
C VAL A 143 -7.23 -30.11 -8.17
N THR A 144 -7.71 -31.33 -8.40
CA THR A 144 -8.46 -31.70 -9.62
C THR A 144 -9.98 -31.64 -9.44
N ALA A 145 -10.48 -31.70 -8.21
CA ALA A 145 -11.91 -31.60 -7.91
C ALA A 145 -12.19 -30.80 -6.62
N PRO A 146 -13.41 -30.23 -6.47
CA PRO A 146 -13.86 -29.61 -5.22
C PRO A 146 -13.76 -30.57 -4.03
N ASN A 147 -13.64 -30.01 -2.82
CA ASN A 147 -13.66 -30.77 -1.56
C ASN A 147 -12.57 -31.86 -1.37
N GLN A 148 -11.51 -31.83 -2.18
CA GLN A 148 -10.35 -32.70 -1.97
C GLN A 148 -9.35 -32.11 -0.97
N VAL A 149 -9.08 -30.79 -1.08
CA VAL A 149 -8.16 -30.10 -0.19
C VAL A 149 -8.73 -28.74 0.24
N TRP A 150 -8.86 -28.54 1.54
CA TRP A 150 -9.21 -27.27 2.15
C TRP A 150 -8.01 -26.66 2.85
N CYS A 151 -7.97 -25.34 2.87
CA CYS A 151 -6.91 -24.57 3.52
C CYS A 151 -7.54 -23.60 4.54
N GLY A 152 -7.04 -23.60 5.77
CA GLY A 152 -7.40 -22.66 6.82
C GLY A 152 -6.31 -21.62 7.05
N ASP A 153 -6.70 -20.39 7.39
CA ASP A 153 -5.82 -19.33 7.90
C ASP A 153 -6.58 -18.52 8.97
N VAL A 154 -5.83 -17.91 9.89
CA VAL A 154 -6.36 -16.98 10.91
C VAL A 154 -5.72 -15.62 10.69
N THR A 155 -6.55 -14.63 10.42
CA THR A 155 -6.15 -13.23 10.25
C THR A 155 -6.82 -12.35 11.28
N TYR A 156 -6.38 -11.09 11.41
CA TYR A 156 -7.00 -10.11 12.30
C TYR A 156 -7.60 -8.97 11.47
N ILE A 157 -8.81 -8.54 11.82
CA ILE A 157 -9.56 -7.48 11.15
C ILE A 157 -9.96 -6.39 12.15
N TRP A 158 -9.96 -5.14 11.70
CA TRP A 158 -10.39 -4.00 12.51
C TRP A 158 -11.91 -3.88 12.45
N THR A 159 -12.56 -3.87 13.62
CA THR A 159 -14.04 -3.80 13.71
C THR A 159 -14.56 -2.39 14.02
N GLY A 160 -13.70 -1.37 13.91
CA GLY A 160 -14.03 0.03 14.20
C GLY A 160 -13.68 0.44 15.63
N ASN A 161 -13.91 -0.43 16.62
CA ASN A 161 -13.60 -0.16 18.03
C ASN A 161 -12.44 -1.02 18.59
N ARG A 162 -12.24 -2.23 18.07
CA ARG A 162 -11.16 -3.15 18.45
C ARG A 162 -10.77 -4.09 17.31
N TRP A 163 -9.62 -4.73 17.46
CA TRP A 163 -9.22 -5.85 16.60
C TRP A 163 -10.01 -7.11 16.96
N ALA A 164 -10.37 -7.90 15.95
CA ALA A 164 -10.95 -9.23 16.08
C ALA A 164 -10.19 -10.22 15.21
N TYR A 165 -10.14 -11.48 15.64
CA TYR A 165 -9.58 -12.59 14.88
C TYR A 165 -10.67 -13.19 14.00
N LEU A 166 -10.32 -13.45 12.74
CA LEU A 166 -11.15 -14.08 11.71
C LEU A 166 -10.44 -15.35 11.24
N ALA A 167 -11.06 -16.50 11.47
CA ALA A 167 -10.66 -17.76 10.86
C ALA A 167 -11.44 -17.95 9.56
N VAL A 168 -10.76 -18.35 8.49
CA VAL A 168 -11.37 -18.62 7.19
C VAL A 168 -10.90 -19.96 6.67
N VAL A 169 -11.83 -20.75 6.14
CA VAL A 169 -11.58 -22.01 5.42
C VAL A 169 -11.90 -21.82 3.95
N ILE A 170 -10.97 -22.20 3.08
CA ILE A 170 -11.04 -22.04 1.63
C ILE A 170 -10.93 -23.41 0.95
N ASP A 171 -11.77 -23.66 -0.05
CA ASP A 171 -11.58 -24.77 -0.98
C ASP A 171 -10.48 -24.42 -1.99
N LEU A 172 -9.40 -25.20 -2.04
CA LEU A 172 -8.27 -24.93 -2.92
C LEU A 172 -8.58 -25.11 -4.41
N PHE A 173 -9.56 -25.95 -4.76
CA PHE A 173 -10.00 -26.11 -6.16
C PHE A 173 -10.70 -24.84 -6.64
N ALA A 174 -11.73 -24.41 -5.91
CA ALA A 174 -12.55 -23.26 -6.32
C ALA A 174 -11.95 -21.90 -5.94
N ARG A 175 -10.96 -21.87 -5.04
CA ARG A 175 -10.42 -20.66 -4.39
C ARG A 175 -11.51 -19.80 -3.76
N LYS A 176 -12.52 -20.46 -3.16
CA LYS A 176 -13.67 -19.82 -2.52
C LYS A 176 -13.65 -20.06 -1.01
N PRO A 177 -13.92 -19.04 -0.19
CA PRO A 177 -14.25 -19.24 1.22
C PRO A 177 -15.49 -20.12 1.34
N ILE A 178 -15.42 -21.14 2.18
CA ILE A 178 -16.48 -22.12 2.41
C ILE A 178 -16.89 -22.22 3.88
N GLY A 179 -16.13 -21.61 4.79
CA GLY A 179 -16.48 -21.46 6.19
C GLY A 179 -15.64 -20.36 6.83
N TRP A 180 -16.18 -19.75 7.88
CA TRP A 180 -15.49 -18.69 8.61
C TRP A 180 -16.07 -18.54 10.01
N ALA A 181 -15.30 -17.95 10.91
CA ALA A 181 -15.75 -17.58 12.25
C ALA A 181 -14.94 -16.39 12.76
N MET A 182 -15.52 -15.62 13.68
CA MET A 182 -14.86 -14.48 14.32
C MET A 182 -14.86 -14.60 15.84
N SER A 183 -13.78 -14.17 16.47
CA SER A 183 -13.64 -14.09 17.93
C SER A 183 -12.71 -12.95 18.33
N HIS A 184 -12.78 -12.52 19.59
CA HIS A 184 -11.80 -11.59 20.15
C HIS A 184 -10.57 -12.29 20.74
N SER A 185 -10.60 -13.61 20.79
CA SER A 185 -9.49 -14.45 21.24
C SER A 185 -9.04 -15.36 20.11
N PRO A 186 -7.73 -15.53 19.87
CA PRO A 186 -7.22 -16.48 18.91
C PRO A 186 -7.13 -17.85 19.61
N ASP A 187 -8.26 -18.51 19.78
CA ASP A 187 -8.34 -19.84 20.38
C ASP A 187 -8.59 -20.91 19.31
N SER A 188 -8.39 -22.18 19.68
CA SER A 188 -8.68 -23.30 18.79
C SER A 188 -10.17 -23.45 18.49
N GLU A 189 -11.03 -22.91 19.35
CA GLU A 189 -12.48 -22.97 19.21
C GLU A 189 -12.95 -22.14 18.00
N LEU A 190 -12.38 -20.95 17.80
CA LEU A 190 -12.57 -20.12 16.61
C LEU A 190 -12.34 -20.94 15.33
N THR A 191 -11.25 -21.69 15.33
CA THR A 191 -10.81 -22.49 14.21
C THR A 191 -11.73 -23.68 13.94
N VAL A 192 -12.14 -24.37 15.00
CA VAL A 192 -13.12 -25.46 14.93
C VAL A 192 -14.45 -24.95 14.41
N LYS A 193 -14.92 -23.77 14.86
CA LYS A 193 -16.18 -23.18 14.37
C LYS A 193 -16.14 -22.93 12.86
N ALA A 194 -15.06 -22.36 12.35
CA ALA A 194 -14.90 -22.12 10.92
C ALA A 194 -14.87 -23.43 10.11
N LEU A 195 -14.19 -24.46 10.61
CA LEU A 195 -14.10 -25.77 9.96
C LEU A 195 -15.43 -26.53 10.01
N THR A 196 -16.10 -26.55 11.16
CA THR A 196 -17.43 -27.18 11.32
C THR A 196 -18.44 -26.53 10.39
N MET A 197 -18.44 -25.20 10.28
CA MET A 197 -19.28 -24.49 9.32
C MET A 197 -19.01 -24.97 7.89
N ALA A 198 -17.74 -25.03 7.47
CA ALA A 198 -17.38 -25.50 6.13
C ALA A 198 -17.80 -26.96 5.88
N TYR A 199 -17.62 -27.81 6.88
CA TYR A 199 -17.95 -29.24 6.81
C TYR A 199 -19.45 -29.49 6.62
N GLU A 200 -20.27 -28.80 7.41
CA GLU A 200 -21.73 -28.90 7.34
C GLU A 200 -22.27 -28.30 6.03
N LEU A 201 -21.76 -27.12 5.62
CA LEU A 201 -22.19 -26.47 4.37
C LEU A 201 -21.83 -27.26 3.10
N ARG A 202 -20.86 -28.16 3.18
CA ARG A 202 -20.41 -29.01 2.06
C ARG A 202 -20.95 -30.43 2.12
N GLU A 203 -22.01 -30.64 2.91
CA GLU A 203 -22.68 -31.94 3.05
C GLU A 203 -21.73 -33.06 3.51
N ARG A 204 -20.76 -32.71 4.38
CA ARG A 204 -19.86 -33.67 5.05
C ARG A 204 -19.06 -34.53 4.06
N PRO A 205 -18.18 -33.92 3.24
CA PRO A 205 -17.43 -34.64 2.22
C PRO A 205 -16.47 -35.66 2.83
N GLU A 206 -16.40 -36.84 2.21
CA GLU A 206 -15.45 -37.89 2.58
C GLU A 206 -14.08 -37.68 1.94
N ASN A 207 -13.01 -38.22 2.54
CA ASN A 207 -11.63 -38.18 2.02
C ASN A 207 -11.05 -36.77 1.78
N LEU A 208 -11.47 -35.80 2.59
CA LEU A 208 -10.98 -34.43 2.56
C LEU A 208 -9.63 -34.28 3.30
N MET A 209 -8.68 -33.60 2.66
CA MET A 209 -7.46 -33.11 3.30
C MET A 209 -7.66 -31.67 3.81
N PHE A 210 -7.33 -31.41 5.08
CA PHE A 210 -7.32 -30.07 5.62
C PHE A 210 -5.89 -29.61 5.91
N HIS A 211 -5.50 -28.47 5.35
CA HIS A 211 -4.20 -27.84 5.50
C HIS A 211 -4.32 -26.54 6.29
N SER A 212 -3.39 -26.30 7.21
CA SER A 212 -3.24 -25.01 7.90
C SER A 212 -1.77 -24.67 8.00
N ASP A 213 -1.45 -23.37 7.91
CA ASP A 213 -0.14 -22.91 8.32
C ASP A 213 -0.01 -23.03 9.85
N GLN A 214 1.19 -23.36 10.33
CA GLN A 214 1.43 -23.76 11.73
C GLN A 214 1.32 -22.59 12.74
N GLY A 215 0.11 -22.10 12.98
CA GLY A 215 -0.25 -21.38 14.20
C GLY A 215 -0.64 -22.37 15.30
N SER A 216 -0.30 -22.09 16.56
CA SER A 216 -0.67 -22.89 17.75
C SER A 216 -2.18 -23.20 17.85
N HIS A 217 -3.02 -22.42 17.16
CA HIS A 217 -4.48 -22.52 17.11
C HIS A 217 -5.02 -23.76 16.39
N TYR A 218 -4.19 -24.44 15.57
CA TYR A 218 -4.58 -25.65 14.83
C TYR A 218 -3.98 -26.94 15.40
N THR A 219 -3.08 -26.83 16.40
CA THR A 219 -2.28 -27.97 16.91
C THR A 219 -2.85 -28.59 18.20
N SER A 220 -3.86 -27.97 18.81
CA SER A 220 -4.46 -28.44 20.07
C SER A 220 -5.20 -29.77 19.92
N CYS A 221 -5.17 -30.62 20.96
CA CYS A 221 -5.88 -31.91 21.02
C CYS A 221 -7.37 -31.82 20.67
N LEU A 222 -8.02 -30.67 20.86
CA LEU A 222 -9.43 -30.46 20.54
C LEU A 222 -9.78 -30.79 19.08
N ILE A 223 -8.93 -30.40 18.12
CA ILE A 223 -9.11 -30.71 16.67
C ILE A 223 -8.84 -32.20 16.40
N LYS A 224 -8.02 -32.86 17.23
CA LYS A 224 -7.78 -34.31 17.17
C LYS A 224 -8.97 -35.08 17.74
N GLU A 225 -9.63 -34.55 18.77
CA GLU A 225 -10.78 -35.15 19.46
C GLU A 225 -12.10 -34.98 18.70
N THR A 226 -12.29 -33.91 17.92
CA THR A 226 -13.42 -33.83 16.98
C THR A 226 -13.39 -34.96 15.93
N LYS A 227 -12.24 -35.63 15.74
CA LYS A 227 -12.12 -36.86 14.93
C LYS A 227 -12.54 -38.13 15.68
N GLY A 228 -12.56 -38.13 17.02
CA GLY A 228 -12.78 -39.30 17.88
C GLY A 228 -14.25 -39.66 18.10
N GLU A 229 -15.14 -38.67 18.14
CA GLU A 229 -16.59 -38.89 18.38
C GLU A 229 -17.30 -39.47 17.15
N SER A 230 -16.71 -39.35 15.95
CA SER A 230 -17.25 -39.86 14.68
C SER A 230 -16.80 -41.31 14.42
N ARG A 231 -16.92 -42.19 15.41
CA ARG A 231 -16.60 -43.63 15.27
C ARG A 231 -17.75 -44.39 14.60
N SER A 232 -17.91 -44.16 13.30
CA SER A 232 -18.54 -45.11 12.37
C SER A 232 -18.14 -44.71 10.94
N LYS A 233 -17.19 -45.45 10.37
CA LYS A 233 -16.64 -45.33 9.00
C LYS A 233 -15.58 -44.22 8.80
N THR A 234 -14.35 -44.62 9.13
CA THR A 234 -13.04 -44.18 8.64
C THR A 234 -12.98 -42.90 7.78
N THR A 235 -12.76 -41.75 8.43
CA THR A 235 -12.34 -40.50 7.79
C THR A 235 -10.83 -40.33 7.96
N THR A 236 -10.04 -40.55 6.91
CA THR A 236 -8.59 -40.30 6.94
C THR A 236 -8.30 -38.88 6.45
N ALA A 237 -8.61 -37.87 7.26
CA ALA A 237 -8.15 -36.51 7.03
C ALA A 237 -6.68 -36.40 7.48
N THR A 238 -5.74 -36.55 6.55
CA THR A 238 -4.32 -36.33 6.84
C THR A 238 -4.06 -34.84 6.95
N LEU A 239 -3.75 -34.35 8.15
CA LEU A 239 -3.25 -33.00 8.31
C LEU A 239 -1.83 -32.95 7.74
N SER A 240 -1.59 -32.10 6.76
CA SER A 240 -0.25 -31.68 6.37
C SER A 240 -0.03 -30.27 6.90
N PHE A 241 1.13 -30.01 7.49
CA PHE A 241 1.46 -28.71 8.06
C PHE A 241 2.67 -28.11 7.34
N PHE A 242 2.60 -26.82 6.98
CA PHE A 242 3.73 -26.10 6.38
C PHE A 242 3.96 -24.75 7.07
N VAL A 243 5.22 -24.39 7.32
CA VAL A 243 5.62 -23.07 7.81
C VAL A 243 5.96 -22.18 6.61
N ARG A 244 5.01 -21.34 6.21
CA ARG A 244 5.32 -20.02 5.64
C ARG A 244 4.09 -19.13 5.77
N LYS A 245 4.24 -17.98 6.45
CA LYS A 245 3.36 -16.82 6.27
C LYS A 245 3.41 -16.41 4.79
N GLN A 246 2.55 -16.98 3.97
CA GLN A 246 2.05 -16.29 2.79
C GLN A 246 0.63 -15.91 3.14
N SER A 247 0.46 -14.63 3.46
CA SER A 247 -0.85 -14.00 3.59
C SER A 247 -1.74 -14.46 2.43
N LEU A 248 -2.98 -14.81 2.72
CA LEU A 248 -4.04 -15.13 1.75
C LEU A 248 -4.13 -14.13 0.57
N THR A 249 -3.54 -12.94 0.70
CA THR A 249 -3.35 -11.95 -0.38
C THR A 249 -2.65 -12.50 -1.63
N SER A 250 -1.85 -13.56 -1.55
CA SER A 250 -1.20 -14.17 -2.73
C SER A 250 -2.05 -15.21 -3.46
N LEU A 251 -3.18 -15.65 -2.88
CA LEU A 251 -3.99 -16.77 -3.39
C LEU A 251 -5.37 -16.35 -3.92
N VAL A 252 -5.76 -15.09 -3.73
CA VAL A 252 -7.04 -14.51 -4.21
C VAL A 252 -6.76 -13.50 -5.33
N PRO A 253 -7.48 -13.55 -6.48
CA PRO A 253 -7.36 -12.56 -7.54
C PRO A 253 -7.60 -11.13 -7.00
N ARG A 254 -6.81 -10.15 -7.47
CA ARG A 254 -6.78 -8.74 -7.01
C ARG A 254 -8.14 -8.02 -6.93
N ARG A 255 -9.23 -8.58 -7.46
CA ARG A 255 -10.59 -8.02 -7.42
C ARG A 255 -11.36 -8.28 -6.11
N LEU A 256 -10.93 -9.19 -5.25
CA LEU A 256 -11.51 -9.34 -3.89
C LEU A 256 -10.64 -8.76 -2.77
N GLY A 257 -9.39 -8.39 -3.08
CA GLY A 257 -8.47 -7.76 -2.12
C GLY A 257 -8.84 -6.33 -1.71
N THR A 258 -9.91 -5.78 -2.29
CA THR A 258 -10.34 -4.39 -2.06
C THR A 258 -11.30 -4.23 -0.87
N PHE A 259 -11.72 -5.33 -0.22
CA PHE A 259 -12.70 -5.28 0.87
C PHE A 259 -12.18 -5.67 2.27
N ILE A 260 -10.91 -6.07 2.40
CA ILE A 260 -10.36 -6.56 3.68
C ILE A 260 -9.19 -5.69 4.20
N LEU A 261 -8.71 -4.71 3.44
CA LEU A 261 -7.66 -3.80 3.87
C LEU A 261 -7.92 -2.37 3.36
N ARG A 262 -8.89 -1.70 3.98
CA ARG A 262 -8.88 -0.26 4.22
C ARG A 262 -9.35 -0.03 5.65
#